data_AF-A0A1D3L4K3-F1
#
_entry.id   AF-A0A1D3L4K3-F1
#
_cell.length_a   1.000
_cell.length_b   1.000
_cell.length_c   1.000
_cell.angle_alpha   90.00
_cell.angle_beta   90.00
_cell.angle_gamma   90.00
#
_symmetry.space_group_name_H-M   'P 1'
#
loop_
_entity.id
_entity.type
_entity.pdbx_description
1 polymer ?
#
loop_
_entity_poly.entity_id
_entity_poly.type
_entity_poly.pdbx_seq_one_letter_code
_entity_poly.pdbx_strand_id
1 'polypeptide(L)'
;MSQTSIKKNLMAFGMMMIFATIFFISMPSSEAHILVVGDARGDTPYMHNEAAAITSQLQSKGYKVVSLIGSSATTKNIMKGMYNADAIIYVGHGAYITGHYNMKGGAATGPYALYGSNDYIWGVGNQMREGWYGKTFTPPYKKGIPVILLHTCFSVGDVQGTRVANPTQTIYDFSRMFPNANYYATSWSGGEIVTDFLGGATNFADANSKNYEVIKQSTTYNGVQVWHNTNGHAAFVGNWVGTFPTAAQTSSYDDAAAEKWYQSTKGTTASAVKYKYVKKYLYTKKVVTKKKVYYYKNHHRYVKYKKVISYVKVYKTIKVRV
;
A
#
# COMPACT_ATOMS: atom_id res chain seq x y z
N MET A 1 44.40 5.64 -51.89
CA MET A 1 44.43 6.01 -50.45
C MET A 1 45.76 5.56 -49.87
N SER A 2 46.50 6.44 -49.18
CA SER A 2 47.77 6.05 -48.57
C SER A 2 47.54 5.10 -47.39
N GLN A 3 48.44 4.15 -47.14
CA GLN A 3 48.34 3.24 -45.98
C GLN A 3 48.15 3.99 -44.65
N THR A 4 48.67 5.22 -44.56
CA THR A 4 48.53 6.11 -43.41
C THR A 4 47.09 6.57 -43.16
N SER A 5 46.33 6.82 -44.24
CA SER A 5 44.91 7.21 -44.16
C SER A 5 43.99 6.06 -43.71
N ILE A 6 44.32 4.82 -44.09
CA ILE A 6 43.57 3.61 -43.70
C ILE A 6 43.78 3.31 -42.21
N LYS A 7 45.02 3.44 -41.70
CA LYS A 7 45.33 3.22 -40.28
C LYS A 7 44.66 4.24 -39.35
N LYS A 8 44.60 5.52 -39.74
CA LYS A 8 43.90 6.57 -38.97
C LYS A 8 42.40 6.29 -38.86
N ASN A 9 41.75 5.85 -39.94
CA ASN A 9 40.33 5.54 -39.95
C ASN A 9 40.01 4.28 -39.13
N LEU A 10 40.89 3.27 -39.14
CA LEU A 10 40.71 2.06 -38.31
C LEU A 10 40.84 2.37 -36.81
N MET A 11 41.79 3.22 -36.41
CA MET A 11 41.95 3.61 -35.00
C MET A 11 40.77 4.46 -34.50
N ALA A 12 40.26 5.38 -35.33
CA ALA A 12 39.08 6.18 -35.01
C ALA A 12 37.83 5.30 -34.83
N PHE A 13 37.65 4.29 -35.70
CA PHE A 13 36.55 3.34 -35.60
C PHE A 13 36.65 2.44 -34.35
N GLY A 14 37.87 2.00 -34.00
CA GLY A 14 38.13 1.24 -32.78
C GLY A 14 37.86 2.04 -31.50
N MET A 15 38.29 3.30 -31.43
CA MET A 15 37.97 4.17 -30.29
C MET A 15 36.46 4.43 -30.17
N MET A 16 35.75 4.63 -31.29
CA MET A 16 34.30 4.86 -31.29
C MET A 16 33.52 3.62 -30.77
N MET A 17 33.95 2.41 -31.14
CA MET A 17 33.39 1.16 -30.60
C MET A 17 33.65 0.96 -29.09
N ILE A 18 34.83 1.38 -28.60
CA ILE A 18 35.17 1.34 -27.16
C ILE A 18 34.35 2.36 -26.38
N PHE A 19 34.21 3.59 -26.89
CA PHE A 19 33.36 4.60 -26.26
C PHE A 19 31.88 4.20 -26.26
N ALA A 20 31.38 3.58 -27.33
CA ALA A 20 30.01 3.07 -27.38
C ALA A 20 29.80 1.95 -26.35
N THR A 21 30.72 0.99 -26.24
CA THR A 21 30.63 -0.10 -25.25
C THR A 21 30.72 0.40 -23.80
N ILE A 22 31.57 1.39 -23.50
CA ILE A 22 31.64 2.00 -22.16
C ILE A 22 30.36 2.80 -21.82
N PHE A 23 29.75 3.48 -22.81
CA PHE A 23 28.46 4.19 -22.63
C PHE A 23 27.28 3.25 -22.36
N PHE A 24 27.28 2.03 -22.90
CA PHE A 24 26.22 1.04 -22.63
C PHE A 24 26.41 0.29 -21.29
N ILE A 25 27.62 0.18 -20.76
CA ILE A 25 27.91 -0.49 -19.47
C ILE A 25 27.64 0.44 -18.27
N SER A 26 27.60 1.75 -18.49
CA SER A 26 27.49 2.77 -17.43
C SER A 26 26.12 3.46 -17.34
N MET A 27 25.11 3.01 -18.09
CA MET A 27 23.75 3.46 -17.80
C MET A 27 23.35 2.91 -16.42
N PRO A 28 22.96 3.76 -15.45
CA PRO A 28 22.34 3.26 -14.24
C PRO A 28 21.14 2.42 -14.69
N SER A 29 21.18 1.11 -14.43
CA SER A 29 20.04 0.26 -14.69
C SER A 29 18.87 0.87 -13.93
N SER A 30 17.90 1.42 -14.65
CA SER A 30 16.69 1.88 -13.99
C SER A 30 16.09 0.66 -13.27
N GLU A 31 16.07 0.73 -11.94
CA GLU A 31 15.47 -0.25 -11.05
C GLU A 31 13.99 -0.47 -11.43
N ALA A 32 13.50 -1.70 -11.38
CA ALA A 32 12.33 -2.09 -12.18
C ALA A 32 11.72 -3.41 -11.66
N HIS A 33 11.07 -3.46 -10.49
CA HIS A 33 10.47 -4.72 -9.99
C HIS A 33 8.95 -4.66 -9.95
N ILE A 34 8.32 -5.83 -9.82
CA ILE A 34 6.91 -5.95 -9.46
C ILE A 34 6.80 -6.02 -7.94
N LEU A 35 6.09 -5.06 -7.35
CA LEU A 35 5.71 -5.14 -5.94
C LEU A 35 4.43 -5.98 -5.81
N VAL A 36 4.46 -7.03 -5.01
CA VAL A 36 3.26 -7.77 -4.58
C VAL A 36 3.10 -7.61 -3.08
N VAL A 37 1.96 -7.05 -2.66
CA VAL A 37 1.57 -6.92 -1.26
C VAL A 37 0.37 -7.83 -1.01
N GLY A 38 0.40 -8.66 0.03
CA GLY A 38 -0.66 -9.62 0.31
C GLY A 38 -1.05 -9.67 1.78
N ASP A 39 -2.36 -9.63 2.07
CA ASP A 39 -2.93 -9.84 3.40
C ASP A 39 -2.16 -9.07 4.50
N ALA A 40 -1.94 -7.78 4.29
CA ALA A 40 -1.11 -7.00 5.20
C ALA A 40 -1.63 -7.01 6.65
N ARG A 41 -2.95 -7.13 6.83
CA ARG A 41 -3.60 -7.23 8.13
C ARG A 41 -3.44 -8.62 8.77
N GLY A 42 -3.10 -9.65 8.00
CA GLY A 42 -2.91 -11.02 8.47
C GLY A 42 -4.20 -11.68 8.96
N ASP A 43 -5.34 -11.25 8.45
CA ASP A 43 -6.66 -11.70 8.92
C ASP A 43 -7.43 -12.53 7.88
N THR A 44 -6.90 -12.66 6.66
CA THR A 44 -7.63 -13.23 5.54
C THR A 44 -6.79 -14.25 4.74
N PRO A 45 -6.83 -15.55 5.09
CA PRO A 45 -5.99 -16.58 4.48
C PRO A 45 -6.11 -16.71 2.96
N TYR A 46 -7.29 -16.45 2.37
CA TYR A 46 -7.42 -16.54 0.91
C TYR A 46 -6.69 -15.40 0.18
N MET A 47 -6.66 -14.18 0.73
CA MET A 47 -5.90 -13.06 0.17
C MET A 47 -4.39 -13.34 0.24
N HIS A 48 -3.95 -13.99 1.33
CA HIS A 48 -2.58 -14.46 1.47
C HIS A 48 -2.22 -15.45 0.36
N ASN A 49 -3.05 -16.48 0.17
CA ASN A 49 -2.83 -17.52 -0.82
C ASN A 49 -2.85 -16.97 -2.24
N GLU A 50 -3.75 -16.05 -2.57
CA GLU A 50 -3.80 -15.41 -3.89
C GLU A 50 -2.54 -14.57 -4.15
N ALA A 51 -2.10 -13.75 -3.19
CA ALA A 51 -0.85 -13.01 -3.32
C ALA A 51 0.36 -13.94 -3.52
N ALA A 52 0.44 -15.02 -2.75
CA ALA A 52 1.50 -16.02 -2.87
C ALA A 52 1.47 -16.73 -4.24
N ALA A 53 0.29 -17.05 -4.75
CA ALA A 53 0.11 -17.66 -6.06
C ALA A 53 0.55 -16.71 -7.18
N ILE A 54 0.13 -15.44 -7.14
CA ILE A 54 0.57 -14.40 -8.09
C ILE A 54 2.09 -14.24 -8.06
N THR A 55 2.70 -14.12 -6.87
CA THR A 55 4.15 -14.04 -6.71
C THR A 55 4.86 -15.23 -7.36
N SER A 56 4.38 -16.45 -7.08
CA SER A 56 4.96 -17.69 -7.61
C SER A 56 4.86 -17.76 -9.13
N GLN A 57 3.70 -17.38 -9.70
CA GLN A 57 3.49 -17.34 -11.15
C GLN A 57 4.43 -16.35 -11.83
N LEU A 58 4.55 -15.13 -11.30
CA LEU A 58 5.47 -14.11 -11.82
C LEU A 58 6.92 -14.60 -11.77
N GLN A 59 7.37 -15.11 -10.63
CA GLN A 59 8.73 -15.63 -10.47
C GLN A 59 9.03 -16.79 -11.41
N SER A 60 8.07 -17.71 -11.62
CA SER A 60 8.21 -18.83 -12.56
C SER A 60 8.40 -18.39 -14.01
N LYS A 61 7.93 -17.19 -14.36
CA LYS A 61 8.10 -16.56 -15.68
C LYS A 61 9.30 -15.60 -15.74
N GLY A 62 10.15 -15.59 -14.72
CA GLY A 62 11.41 -14.86 -14.70
C GLY A 62 11.33 -13.39 -14.23
N TYR A 63 10.16 -12.95 -13.77
CA TYR A 63 9.98 -11.59 -13.26
C TYR A 63 10.76 -11.35 -11.96
N LYS A 64 11.25 -10.13 -11.78
CA LYS A 64 11.81 -9.66 -10.50
C LYS A 64 10.67 -9.16 -9.62
N VAL A 65 10.48 -9.84 -8.48
CA VAL A 65 9.33 -9.60 -7.59
C VAL A 65 9.81 -9.27 -6.18
N VAL A 66 9.29 -8.18 -5.62
CA VAL A 66 9.36 -7.87 -4.18
C VAL A 66 8.02 -8.29 -3.57
N SER A 67 8.04 -9.38 -2.81
CA SER A 67 6.83 -9.94 -2.18
C SER A 67 6.78 -9.59 -0.70
N LEU A 68 5.73 -8.88 -0.29
CA LEU A 68 5.46 -8.48 1.09
C LEU A 68 4.10 -9.05 1.50
N ILE A 69 4.11 -10.19 2.19
CA ILE A 69 2.88 -10.88 2.61
C ILE A 69 2.79 -10.94 4.13
N GLY A 70 1.61 -10.70 4.69
CA GLY A 70 1.35 -10.75 6.12
C GLY A 70 2.14 -9.70 6.91
N SER A 71 2.79 -10.12 7.98
CA SER A 71 3.54 -9.24 8.88
C SER A 71 4.67 -8.45 8.20
N SER A 72 5.21 -8.98 7.09
CA SER A 72 6.27 -8.30 6.31
C SER A 72 5.78 -7.06 5.55
N ALA A 73 4.47 -6.97 5.29
CA ALA A 73 3.81 -5.85 4.61
C ALA A 73 3.59 -4.63 5.53
N THR A 74 4.65 -4.20 6.21
CA THR A 74 4.62 -2.94 6.96
C THR A 74 4.45 -1.75 6.03
N THR A 75 3.90 -0.64 6.51
CA THR A 75 3.77 0.60 5.71
C THR A 75 5.11 1.06 5.14
N LYS A 76 6.19 0.99 5.94
CA LYS A 76 7.57 1.24 5.48
C LYS A 76 7.95 0.35 4.30
N ASN A 77 7.77 -0.96 4.41
CA ASN A 77 8.19 -1.89 3.38
C ASN A 77 7.35 -1.73 2.11
N ILE A 78 6.05 -1.50 2.24
CA ILE A 78 5.17 -1.20 1.09
C ILE A 78 5.67 0.06 0.37
N MET A 79 5.93 1.14 1.09
CA MET A 79 6.44 2.39 0.51
C MET A 79 7.79 2.21 -0.19
N LYS A 80 8.73 1.50 0.45
CA LYS A 80 10.02 1.16 -0.17
C LYS A 80 9.83 0.30 -1.42
N GLY A 81 8.95 -0.68 -1.34
CA GLY A 81 8.60 -1.54 -2.47
C GLY A 81 7.97 -0.78 -3.64
N MET A 82 7.39 0.40 -3.43
CA MET A 82 6.90 1.23 -4.54
C MET A 82 8.03 1.97 -5.28
N TYR A 83 9.20 2.11 -4.67
CA TYR A 83 10.33 2.86 -5.24
C TYR A 83 10.77 2.24 -6.56
N ASN A 84 10.64 2.99 -7.66
CA ASN A 84 10.94 2.57 -9.02
C ASN A 84 10.22 1.30 -9.51
N ALA A 85 9.13 0.88 -8.87
CA ALA A 85 8.36 -0.29 -9.31
C ALA A 85 7.82 -0.11 -10.74
N ASP A 86 7.78 -1.20 -11.53
CA ASP A 86 7.10 -1.29 -12.83
C ASP A 86 5.66 -1.76 -12.74
N ALA A 87 5.29 -2.33 -11.61
CA ALA A 87 3.93 -2.75 -11.32
C ALA A 87 3.73 -2.82 -9.81
N ILE A 88 2.53 -2.52 -9.36
CA ILE A 88 2.11 -2.72 -7.98
C ILE A 88 0.87 -3.59 -7.99
N ILE A 89 0.92 -4.70 -7.27
CA ILE A 89 -0.21 -5.60 -7.02
C ILE A 89 -0.45 -5.60 -5.52
N TYR A 90 -1.64 -5.19 -5.11
CA TYR A 90 -2.04 -5.17 -3.70
C TYR A 90 -3.26 -6.07 -3.52
N VAL A 91 -3.11 -7.12 -2.72
CA VAL A 91 -4.15 -8.09 -2.40
C VAL A 91 -4.51 -7.93 -0.94
N GLY A 92 -5.56 -7.18 -0.64
CA GLY A 92 -5.89 -6.83 0.74
C GLY A 92 -7.03 -5.85 0.88
N HIS A 93 -7.42 -5.63 2.13
CA HIS A 93 -8.49 -4.69 2.48
C HIS A 93 -8.14 -3.25 2.07
N GLY A 94 -9.16 -2.53 1.61
CA GLY A 94 -9.13 -1.07 1.56
C GLY A 94 -9.56 -0.49 2.91
N ALA A 95 -8.98 0.64 3.27
CA ALA A 95 -9.33 1.40 4.46
C ALA A 95 -10.01 2.72 4.10
N TYR A 96 -10.80 3.22 5.04
CA TYR A 96 -11.43 4.53 4.98
C TYR A 96 -11.45 5.13 6.38
N ILE A 97 -11.56 6.46 6.49
CA ILE A 97 -11.76 7.08 7.79
C ILE A 97 -13.18 6.79 8.31
N THR A 98 -13.24 6.25 9.52
CA THR A 98 -14.47 6.07 10.28
C THR A 98 -15.23 7.39 10.46
N GLY A 99 -16.53 7.38 10.14
CA GLY A 99 -17.43 8.54 10.25
C GLY A 99 -18.00 9.05 8.92
N HIS A 100 -17.45 8.62 7.78
CA HIS A 100 -17.90 9.06 6.46
C HIS A 100 -18.72 8.00 5.67
N TYR A 101 -18.83 6.77 6.17
CA TYR A 101 -19.65 5.71 5.56
C TYR A 101 -20.33 4.89 6.68
N ASN A 102 -21.63 4.66 6.57
CA ASN A 102 -22.46 4.03 7.61
C ASN A 102 -22.51 2.50 7.52
N MET A 103 -21.74 1.89 6.60
CA MET A 103 -21.77 0.44 6.29
C MET A 103 -23.15 -0.11 5.92
N LYS A 104 -24.08 0.75 5.51
CA LYS A 104 -25.47 0.41 5.15
C LYS A 104 -25.87 1.00 3.80
N GLY A 105 -24.90 1.28 2.93
CA GLY A 105 -25.11 2.09 1.74
C GLY A 105 -25.19 3.58 2.07
N GLY A 106 -24.60 4.40 1.20
CA GLY A 106 -24.42 5.84 1.41
C GLY A 106 -23.21 6.36 0.66
N ALA A 107 -23.02 7.67 0.63
CA ALA A 107 -21.83 8.24 0.02
C ALA A 107 -20.59 7.86 0.84
N ALA A 108 -19.48 7.55 0.18
CA ALA A 108 -18.18 7.43 0.79
C ALA A 108 -17.32 8.60 0.31
N THR A 109 -16.74 9.33 1.26
CA THR A 109 -15.78 10.40 0.97
C THR A 109 -14.45 10.02 1.59
N GLY A 110 -13.37 10.26 0.85
CA GLY A 110 -12.02 10.00 1.33
C GLY A 110 -11.64 10.83 2.57
N PRO A 111 -10.40 10.64 3.06
CA PRO A 111 -9.34 9.88 2.42
C PRO A 111 -9.52 8.37 2.58
N TYR A 112 -9.11 7.65 1.54
CA TYR A 112 -9.01 6.19 1.52
C TYR A 112 -7.57 5.78 1.84
N ALA A 113 -7.37 4.52 2.18
CA ALA A 113 -6.05 4.00 2.50
C ALA A 113 -5.86 2.55 2.07
N LEU A 114 -4.59 2.17 1.98
CA LEU A 114 -4.17 0.78 2.02
C LEU A 114 -3.80 0.40 3.45
N TYR A 115 -4.12 -0.83 3.86
CA TYR A 115 -3.58 -1.39 5.10
C TYR A 115 -2.11 -1.79 4.92
N GLY A 116 -1.26 -1.38 5.87
CA GLY A 116 -0.03 -2.07 6.22
C GLY A 116 -0.25 -2.91 7.49
N SER A 117 0.68 -3.79 7.80
CA SER A 117 0.60 -4.65 8.99
C SER A 117 0.67 -3.90 10.32
N ASN A 118 1.16 -2.66 10.30
CA ASN A 118 1.41 -1.85 11.48
C ASN A 118 0.68 -0.49 11.49
N ASP A 119 0.21 -0.01 10.34
CA ASP A 119 -0.48 1.29 10.17
C ASP A 119 -1.14 1.36 8.77
N TYR A 120 -1.54 2.54 8.33
CA TYR A 120 -2.17 2.82 7.04
C TYR A 120 -1.30 3.67 6.13
N ILE A 121 -1.48 3.53 4.81
CA ILE A 121 -1.00 4.49 3.82
C ILE A 121 -2.22 5.21 3.25
N TRP A 122 -2.41 6.47 3.65
CA TRP A 122 -3.54 7.31 3.29
C TRP A 122 -3.33 8.05 1.98
N GLY A 123 -4.37 8.08 1.15
CA GLY A 123 -4.48 8.98 0.02
C GLY A 123 -4.79 10.41 0.43
N VAL A 124 -4.03 11.36 -0.08
CA VAL A 124 -4.27 12.80 0.11
C VAL A 124 -4.16 13.49 -1.25
N GLY A 125 -5.28 13.49 -1.99
CA GLY A 125 -5.29 13.95 -3.38
C GLY A 125 -4.36 13.10 -4.24
N ASN A 126 -3.39 13.72 -4.91
CA ASN A 126 -2.40 13.03 -5.76
C ASN A 126 -1.15 12.57 -4.99
N GLN A 127 -1.23 12.51 -3.66
CA GLN A 127 -0.14 12.15 -2.77
C GLN A 127 -0.58 11.04 -1.83
N MET A 128 0.41 10.41 -1.18
CA MET A 128 0.19 9.46 -0.11
C MET A 128 0.78 9.99 1.21
N ARG A 129 0.33 9.43 2.33
CA ARG A 129 0.83 9.72 3.67
C ARG A 129 0.89 8.45 4.49
N GLU A 130 2.03 8.20 5.13
CA GLU A 130 2.17 7.11 6.10
C GLU A 130 1.61 7.49 7.46
N GLY A 131 0.68 6.70 7.97
CA GLY A 131 -0.03 6.98 9.20
C GLY A 131 -0.80 8.31 9.16
N TRP A 132 -1.37 8.71 10.29
CA TRP A 132 -2.23 9.90 10.33
C TRP A 132 -1.45 11.21 10.27
N TYR A 133 -0.23 11.23 10.82
CA TYR A 133 0.58 12.44 11.00
C TYR A 133 1.86 12.48 10.16
N GLY A 134 2.02 11.54 9.22
CA GLY A 134 3.17 11.54 8.31
C GLY A 134 3.19 12.75 7.38
N LYS A 135 4.38 13.04 6.84
CA LYS A 135 4.50 13.97 5.72
C LYS A 135 3.90 13.34 4.46
N THR A 136 3.25 14.14 3.62
CA THR A 136 2.79 13.66 2.32
C THR A 136 3.96 13.48 1.36
N PHE A 137 3.85 12.49 0.48
CA PHE A 137 4.84 12.19 -0.54
C PHE A 137 4.16 11.81 -1.86
N THR A 138 4.86 12.05 -2.96
CA THR A 138 4.47 11.50 -4.26
C THR A 138 4.90 10.03 -4.28
N PRO A 139 4.01 9.08 -4.64
CA PRO A 139 4.38 7.68 -4.78
C PRO A 139 5.58 7.51 -5.74
N PRO A 140 6.63 6.78 -5.35
CA PRO A 140 7.92 6.81 -6.04
C PRO A 140 8.05 5.77 -7.17
N TYR A 141 6.95 5.33 -7.77
CA TYR A 141 6.97 4.34 -8.85
C TYR A 141 7.12 5.01 -10.24
N LYS A 142 7.31 4.22 -11.30
CA LYS A 142 7.44 4.74 -12.66
C LYS A 142 6.11 5.20 -13.25
N LYS A 143 6.11 6.22 -14.10
CA LYS A 143 4.87 6.68 -14.76
C LYS A 143 4.30 5.60 -15.69
N GLY A 144 2.98 5.51 -15.76
CA GLY A 144 2.27 4.61 -16.66
C GLY A 144 2.24 3.15 -16.22
N ILE A 145 2.68 2.84 -15.00
CA ILE A 145 2.70 1.45 -14.53
C ILE A 145 1.29 0.93 -14.23
N PRO A 146 1.06 -0.39 -14.37
CA PRO A 146 -0.09 -1.05 -13.76
C PRO A 146 -0.08 -0.93 -12.23
N VAL A 147 -1.20 -0.48 -11.66
CA VAL A 147 -1.51 -0.61 -10.23
C VAL A 147 -2.78 -1.44 -10.14
N ILE A 148 -2.66 -2.65 -9.59
CA ILE A 148 -3.72 -3.66 -9.54
C ILE A 148 -4.09 -3.88 -8.07
N LEU A 149 -5.33 -3.57 -7.71
CA LEU A 149 -5.86 -3.74 -6.36
C LEU A 149 -6.90 -4.87 -6.33
N LEU A 150 -6.69 -5.88 -5.50
CA LEU A 150 -7.55 -7.05 -5.35
C LEU A 150 -8.12 -7.09 -3.93
N HIS A 151 -9.40 -7.44 -3.80
CA HIS A 151 -10.18 -7.40 -2.55
C HIS A 151 -10.19 -6.05 -1.81
N THR A 152 -9.83 -4.97 -2.49
CA THR A 152 -9.65 -3.68 -1.84
C THR A 152 -10.98 -2.94 -1.79
N CYS A 153 -11.67 -2.97 -0.65
CA CYS A 153 -12.91 -2.21 -0.45
C CYS A 153 -12.75 -0.73 -0.85
N PHE A 154 -13.83 -0.07 -1.26
CA PHE A 154 -13.88 1.31 -1.78
C PHE A 154 -13.16 1.55 -3.11
N SER A 155 -12.11 0.80 -3.43
CA SER A 155 -11.30 0.95 -4.65
C SER A 155 -12.12 0.82 -5.95
N VAL A 156 -13.26 0.13 -5.87
CA VAL A 156 -14.21 -0.09 -6.96
C VAL A 156 -15.57 0.59 -6.75
N GLY A 157 -15.72 1.39 -5.68
CA GLY A 157 -17.01 1.98 -5.32
C GLY A 157 -17.98 1.00 -4.64
N ASP A 158 -17.48 -0.12 -4.13
CA ASP A 158 -18.22 -1.14 -3.37
C ASP A 158 -17.52 -1.44 -2.05
N VAL A 159 -18.33 -1.77 -1.03
CA VAL A 159 -17.88 -2.19 0.29
C VAL A 159 -18.68 -3.42 0.69
N GLN A 160 -18.00 -4.56 0.83
CA GLN A 160 -18.60 -5.82 1.28
C GLN A 160 -19.84 -6.23 0.46
N GLY A 161 -19.83 -6.03 -0.85
CA GLY A 161 -20.95 -6.35 -1.75
C GLY A 161 -22.06 -5.30 -1.72
N THR A 162 -21.84 -4.14 -1.10
CA THR A 162 -22.75 -3.00 -1.14
C THR A 162 -22.10 -1.81 -1.83
N ARG A 163 -22.70 -1.39 -2.96
CA ARG A 163 -22.28 -0.22 -3.71
C ARG A 163 -22.50 1.07 -2.90
N VAL A 164 -21.52 1.97 -2.91
CA VAL A 164 -21.65 3.31 -2.32
C VAL A 164 -22.54 4.19 -3.20
N ALA A 165 -23.13 5.26 -2.65
CA ALA A 165 -24.04 6.14 -3.38
C ALA A 165 -23.33 7.03 -4.42
N ASN A 166 -22.03 7.25 -4.28
CA ASN A 166 -21.18 8.07 -5.17
C ASN A 166 -20.00 7.28 -5.76
N PRO A 167 -20.25 6.13 -6.41
CA PRO A 167 -19.22 5.14 -6.76
C PRO A 167 -18.15 5.70 -7.70
N THR A 168 -18.56 6.45 -8.72
CA THR A 168 -17.64 7.10 -9.67
C THR A 168 -16.67 8.07 -8.96
N GLN A 169 -17.18 8.86 -8.02
CA GLN A 169 -16.34 9.76 -7.22
C GLN A 169 -15.40 8.98 -6.29
N THR A 170 -15.90 7.96 -5.60
CA THR A 170 -15.10 7.11 -4.71
C THR A 170 -13.93 6.47 -5.46
N ILE A 171 -14.20 5.87 -6.64
CA ILE A 171 -13.16 5.26 -7.49
C ILE A 171 -12.14 6.32 -7.92
N TYR A 172 -12.61 7.47 -8.41
CA TYR A 172 -11.73 8.57 -8.82
C TYR A 172 -10.82 9.00 -7.68
N ASP A 173 -11.39 9.30 -6.51
CA ASP A 173 -10.64 9.79 -5.34
C ASP A 173 -9.66 8.73 -4.81
N PHE A 174 -10.01 7.44 -4.88
CA PHE A 174 -9.08 6.35 -4.54
C PHE A 174 -7.95 6.23 -5.58
N SER A 175 -8.27 6.23 -6.89
CA SER A 175 -7.27 6.11 -7.95
C SER A 175 -6.24 7.23 -7.94
N ARG A 176 -6.61 8.41 -7.42
CA ARG A 176 -5.69 9.55 -7.29
C ARG A 176 -4.56 9.32 -6.31
N MET A 177 -4.68 8.34 -5.41
CA MET A 177 -3.55 7.84 -4.63
C MET A 177 -2.40 7.39 -5.54
N PHE A 178 -2.71 6.97 -6.76
CA PHE A 178 -1.78 6.47 -7.76
C PHE A 178 -1.78 7.38 -9.01
N PRO A 179 -1.24 8.61 -8.91
CA PRO A 179 -1.19 9.50 -10.06
C PRO A 179 -0.38 8.89 -11.22
N ASN A 180 -0.89 9.05 -12.44
CA ASN A 180 -0.28 8.56 -13.69
C ASN A 180 -0.10 7.02 -13.76
N ALA A 181 -0.84 6.24 -12.98
CA ALA A 181 -0.89 4.80 -13.10
C ALA A 181 -2.05 4.35 -14.01
N ASN A 182 -1.95 3.12 -14.53
CA ASN A 182 -3.09 2.37 -15.03
C ASN A 182 -3.70 1.62 -13.85
N TYR A 183 -4.65 2.26 -13.19
CA TYR A 183 -5.32 1.75 -12.00
C TYR A 183 -6.39 0.74 -12.41
N TYR A 184 -6.27 -0.49 -11.95
CA TYR A 184 -7.27 -1.53 -12.06
C TYR A 184 -7.59 -2.06 -10.66
N ALA A 185 -8.87 -2.26 -10.36
CA ALA A 185 -9.28 -2.72 -9.05
C ALA A 185 -10.45 -3.70 -9.11
N THR A 186 -10.51 -4.60 -8.12
CA THR A 186 -11.63 -5.54 -7.89
C THR A 186 -11.99 -5.64 -6.41
N SER A 187 -13.27 -5.88 -6.09
CA SER A 187 -13.73 -6.17 -4.71
C SER A 187 -13.67 -7.66 -4.33
N TRP A 188 -13.11 -8.50 -5.20
CA TRP A 188 -13.04 -9.95 -5.05
C TRP A 188 -11.67 -10.46 -5.52
N SER A 189 -11.54 -11.78 -5.71
CA SER A 189 -10.33 -12.47 -6.16
C SER A 189 -10.01 -12.21 -7.63
N GLY A 190 -9.58 -11.01 -7.97
CA GLY A 190 -9.36 -10.58 -9.35
C GLY A 190 -7.96 -10.85 -9.92
N GLY A 191 -7.21 -11.82 -9.41
CA GLY A 191 -5.86 -12.13 -9.89
C GLY A 191 -5.78 -12.48 -11.38
N GLU A 192 -6.92 -12.82 -11.99
CA GLU A 192 -7.06 -13.16 -13.42
C GLU A 192 -6.45 -12.12 -14.35
N ILE A 193 -6.58 -10.81 -14.06
CA ILE A 193 -5.99 -9.77 -14.92
C ILE A 193 -4.46 -9.94 -15.07
N VAL A 194 -3.78 -10.39 -14.00
CA VAL A 194 -2.34 -10.68 -14.03
C VAL A 194 -2.11 -11.95 -14.83
N THR A 195 -2.92 -12.99 -14.60
CA THR A 195 -2.85 -14.24 -15.37
C THR A 195 -3.09 -14.01 -16.87
N ASP A 196 -3.98 -13.11 -17.26
CA ASP A 196 -4.27 -12.76 -18.65
C ASP A 196 -3.05 -12.13 -19.34
N PHE A 197 -2.37 -11.21 -18.67
CA PHE A 197 -1.09 -10.67 -19.15
C PHE A 197 -0.03 -11.76 -19.26
N LEU A 198 0.07 -12.64 -18.26
CA LEU A 198 0.99 -13.78 -18.30
C LEU A 198 0.62 -14.82 -19.37
N GLY A 199 -0.63 -14.82 -19.82
CA GLY A 199 -1.18 -15.60 -20.93
C GLY A 199 -1.07 -14.91 -22.29
N GLY A 200 -0.46 -13.72 -22.37
CA GLY A 200 -0.17 -13.02 -23.62
C GLY A 200 -1.14 -11.90 -23.97
N ALA A 201 -1.95 -11.41 -23.03
CA ALA A 201 -2.67 -10.15 -23.25
C ALA A 201 -1.69 -9.00 -23.53
N THR A 202 -1.99 -8.23 -24.57
CA THR A 202 -1.08 -7.19 -25.10
C THR A 202 -1.22 -5.84 -24.41
N ASN A 203 -2.38 -5.56 -23.81
CA ASN A 203 -2.69 -4.33 -23.07
C ASN A 203 -3.91 -4.56 -22.14
N PHE A 204 -4.27 -3.55 -21.36
CA PHE A 204 -5.42 -3.61 -20.45
C PHE A 204 -6.76 -3.83 -21.17
N ALA A 205 -6.95 -3.32 -22.39
CA ALA A 205 -8.19 -3.57 -23.14
C ALA A 205 -8.34 -5.05 -23.50
N ASP A 206 -7.26 -5.66 -23.98
CA ASP A 206 -7.18 -7.08 -24.31
C ASP A 206 -7.37 -7.95 -23.05
N ALA A 207 -6.68 -7.63 -21.96
CA ALA A 207 -6.87 -8.32 -20.68
C ALA A 207 -8.32 -8.18 -20.16
N ASN A 208 -8.91 -6.98 -20.21
CA ASN A 208 -10.30 -6.76 -19.82
C ASN A 208 -11.30 -7.57 -20.67
N SER A 209 -10.99 -7.87 -21.92
CA SER A 209 -11.86 -8.69 -22.78
C SER A 209 -11.88 -10.17 -22.39
N LYS A 210 -10.88 -10.64 -21.62
CA LYS A 210 -10.72 -12.01 -21.12
C LYS A 210 -11.18 -12.18 -19.67
N ASN A 211 -11.34 -11.07 -18.97
CA ASN A 211 -11.71 -11.00 -17.56
C ASN A 211 -13.12 -11.53 -17.29
N TYR A 212 -13.34 -12.14 -16.11
CA TYR A 212 -14.63 -12.66 -15.70
C TYR A 212 -15.75 -11.60 -15.73
N GLU A 213 -15.45 -10.38 -15.28
CA GLU A 213 -16.36 -9.23 -15.38
C GLU A 213 -15.78 -8.11 -16.24
N VAL A 214 -16.10 -8.14 -17.53
CA VAL A 214 -15.67 -7.12 -18.50
C VAL A 214 -16.22 -5.74 -18.13
N ILE A 215 -15.33 -4.77 -17.94
CA ILE A 215 -15.70 -3.37 -17.71
C ILE A 215 -16.10 -2.72 -19.04
N LYS A 216 -17.35 -2.27 -19.14
CA LYS A 216 -17.93 -1.68 -20.37
C LYS A 216 -18.47 -0.26 -20.20
N GLN A 217 -18.66 0.19 -18.97
CA GLN A 217 -19.27 1.49 -18.67
C GLN A 217 -18.21 2.44 -18.18
N SER A 218 -18.32 3.70 -18.60
CA SER A 218 -17.50 4.79 -18.08
C SER A 218 -18.36 6.00 -17.75
N THR A 219 -17.85 6.84 -16.87
CA THR A 219 -18.42 8.15 -16.58
C THR A 219 -17.27 9.14 -16.45
N THR A 220 -17.38 10.28 -17.13
CA THR A 220 -16.44 11.38 -16.97
C THR A 220 -16.68 12.05 -15.62
N TYR A 221 -15.65 12.08 -14.77
CA TYR A 221 -15.68 12.79 -13.49
C TYR A 221 -14.42 13.65 -13.37
N ASN A 222 -14.58 14.96 -13.15
CA ASN A 222 -13.49 15.94 -13.12
C ASN A 222 -12.51 15.83 -14.32
N GLY A 223 -13.04 15.56 -15.51
CA GLY A 223 -12.25 15.42 -16.75
C GLY A 223 -11.53 14.07 -16.92
N VAL A 224 -11.70 13.12 -15.98
CA VAL A 224 -11.11 11.78 -16.06
C VAL A 224 -12.20 10.76 -16.37
N GLN A 225 -11.91 9.83 -17.29
CA GLN A 225 -12.76 8.68 -17.55
C GLN A 225 -12.61 7.67 -16.42
N VAL A 226 -13.69 7.45 -15.66
CA VAL A 226 -13.76 6.44 -14.62
C VAL A 226 -14.58 5.28 -15.15
N TRP A 227 -13.95 4.13 -15.34
CA TRP A 227 -14.60 2.92 -15.84
C TRP A 227 -14.94 2.01 -14.68
N HIS A 228 -16.14 1.45 -14.66
CA HIS A 228 -16.52 0.42 -13.70
C HIS A 228 -17.70 -0.39 -14.22
N ASN A 229 -17.89 -1.60 -13.70
CA ASN A 229 -19.09 -2.38 -13.97
C ASN A 229 -20.33 -1.78 -13.25
N THR A 230 -21.53 -2.23 -13.62
CA THR A 230 -22.78 -1.68 -13.08
C THR A 230 -22.92 -1.86 -11.57
N ASN A 231 -22.30 -2.89 -11.00
CA ASN A 231 -22.38 -3.17 -9.57
C ASN A 231 -21.20 -2.58 -8.76
N GLY A 232 -20.18 -2.02 -9.41
CA GLY A 232 -19.00 -1.47 -8.74
C GLY A 232 -18.05 -2.54 -8.17
N HIS A 233 -17.99 -3.74 -8.75
CA HIS A 233 -17.07 -4.81 -8.32
C HIS A 233 -15.73 -4.83 -9.07
N ALA A 234 -15.65 -4.13 -10.19
CA ALA A 234 -14.42 -3.94 -10.95
C ALA A 234 -14.36 -2.51 -11.49
N ALA A 235 -13.18 -1.90 -11.44
CA ALA A 235 -12.97 -0.54 -11.89
C ALA A 235 -11.62 -0.37 -12.61
N PHE A 236 -11.59 0.59 -13.53
CA PHE A 236 -10.38 0.98 -14.24
C PHE A 236 -10.32 2.51 -14.39
N VAL A 237 -9.16 3.09 -14.11
CA VAL A 237 -8.85 4.50 -14.37
C VAL A 237 -7.44 4.55 -14.94
N GLY A 238 -7.32 4.99 -16.19
CA GLY A 238 -6.03 5.04 -16.86
C GLY A 238 -6.15 4.87 -18.36
N ASN A 239 -5.08 4.36 -18.96
CA ASN A 239 -4.99 4.15 -20.39
C ASN A 239 -5.21 2.67 -20.73
N TRP A 240 -6.27 2.37 -21.47
CA TRP A 240 -6.58 1.02 -21.92
C TRP A 240 -5.50 0.39 -22.81
N VAL A 241 -4.66 1.20 -23.48
CA VAL A 241 -3.49 0.68 -24.22
C VAL A 241 -2.24 0.51 -23.35
N GLY A 242 -2.34 0.80 -22.06
CA GLY A 242 -1.30 0.51 -21.08
C GLY A 242 -1.03 -0.99 -21.00
N THR A 243 0.21 -1.36 -20.70
CA THR A 243 0.67 -2.75 -20.72
C THR A 243 1.17 -3.16 -19.34
N PHE A 244 1.19 -4.47 -19.08
CA PHE A 244 1.96 -5.03 -17.98
C PHE A 244 3.43 -5.16 -18.42
N PRO A 245 4.41 -4.93 -17.53
CA PRO A 245 5.81 -5.12 -17.89
C PRO A 245 6.07 -6.57 -18.32
N THR A 246 7.04 -6.77 -19.19
CA THR A 246 7.62 -8.08 -19.48
C THR A 246 8.70 -8.42 -18.45
N ALA A 247 9.04 -9.70 -18.30
CA ALA A 247 10.10 -10.12 -17.39
C ALA A 247 11.45 -9.43 -17.69
N ALA A 248 11.76 -9.23 -18.97
CA ALA A 248 13.00 -8.56 -19.41
C ALA A 248 13.01 -7.05 -19.12
N GLN A 249 11.84 -6.43 -18.93
CA GLN A 249 11.74 -5.03 -18.49
C GLN A 249 11.93 -4.88 -16.98
N THR A 250 11.84 -5.99 -16.23
CA THR A 250 12.09 -5.97 -14.79
C THR A 250 13.58 -6.16 -14.45
N SER A 251 14.04 -5.45 -13.44
CA SER A 251 15.38 -5.47 -12.86
C SER A 251 15.29 -5.66 -11.34
N SER A 252 16.43 -6.00 -10.73
CA SER A 252 16.48 -6.31 -9.31
C SER A 252 16.14 -5.09 -8.45
N TYR A 253 15.47 -5.34 -7.33
CA TYR A 253 15.15 -4.31 -6.35
C TYR A 253 16.39 -3.85 -5.58
N ASP A 254 16.61 -2.53 -5.52
CA ASP A 254 17.66 -1.90 -4.71
C ASP A 254 17.09 -1.42 -3.38
N ASP A 255 17.28 -2.23 -2.33
CA ASP A 255 16.79 -1.89 -0.99
C ASP A 255 17.50 -0.65 -0.39
N ALA A 256 18.76 -0.40 -0.76
CA ALA A 256 19.53 0.72 -0.23
C ALA A 256 19.07 2.05 -0.83
N ALA A 257 18.81 2.08 -2.13
CA ALA A 257 18.22 3.24 -2.80
C ALA A 257 16.80 3.53 -2.28
N ALA A 258 15.97 2.49 -2.17
CA ALA A 258 14.62 2.60 -1.61
C ALA A 258 14.62 3.07 -0.15
N GLU A 259 15.55 2.59 0.68
CA GLU A 259 15.73 3.07 2.06
C GLU A 259 16.15 4.54 2.08
N LYS A 260 17.11 4.95 1.26
CA LYS A 260 17.56 6.34 1.17
C LYS A 260 16.42 7.27 0.76
N TRP A 261 15.62 6.87 -0.22
CA TRP A 261 14.40 7.59 -0.60
C TRP A 261 13.42 7.66 0.57
N TYR A 262 13.12 6.54 1.23
CA TYR A 262 12.18 6.48 2.35
C TYR A 262 12.59 7.44 3.47
N GLN A 263 13.87 7.45 3.85
CA GLN A 263 14.40 8.36 4.87
C GLN A 263 14.28 9.84 4.44
N SER A 264 14.41 10.15 3.14
CA SER A 264 14.19 11.51 2.64
C SER A 264 12.73 11.97 2.80
N THR A 265 11.76 11.05 2.71
CA THR A 265 10.33 11.37 2.90
C THR A 265 9.97 11.67 4.36
N LYS A 266 10.74 11.15 5.30
CA LYS A 266 10.59 11.43 6.74
C LYS A 266 11.05 12.82 7.14
N GLY A 267 11.79 13.51 6.25
CA GLY A 267 12.49 14.74 6.58
C GLY A 267 13.71 14.45 7.44
N THR A 268 14.77 15.24 7.28
CA THR A 268 15.90 15.24 8.20
C THR A 268 15.41 15.62 9.60
N THR A 269 15.19 14.63 10.47
CA THR A 269 15.51 14.79 11.90
C THR A 269 17.03 14.72 12.07
N ALA A 270 17.74 15.60 11.35
CA ALA A 270 19.11 15.99 11.63
C ALA A 270 19.17 17.49 11.95
N SER A 271 18.09 18.03 12.53
CA SER A 271 18.29 18.98 13.61
C SER A 271 18.44 18.11 14.86
N ALA A 272 19.55 18.27 15.57
CA ALA A 272 19.69 17.77 16.92
C ALA A 272 18.40 18.07 17.67
N VAL A 273 17.56 17.03 17.86
CA VAL A 273 16.44 17.12 18.77
C VAL A 273 17.12 17.21 20.13
N LYS A 274 17.38 18.45 20.58
CA LYS A 274 17.38 18.75 22.00
C LYS A 274 16.06 18.18 22.48
N TYR A 275 16.12 17.07 23.19
CA TYR A 275 14.95 16.41 23.76
C TYR A 275 14.15 17.47 24.53
N LYS A 276 13.10 18.00 23.91
CA LYS A 276 12.10 18.77 24.63
C LYS A 276 11.19 17.72 25.24
N TYR A 277 11.50 17.37 26.49
CA TYR A 277 10.82 16.39 27.32
C TYR A 277 9.32 16.31 27.02
N VAL A 278 8.88 15.24 26.36
CA VAL A 278 7.46 14.91 26.26
C VAL A 278 7.11 14.06 27.47
N LYS A 279 6.26 14.58 28.36
CA LYS A 279 5.74 13.84 29.52
C LYS A 279 4.94 12.63 29.01
N LYS A 280 5.53 11.44 29.07
CA LYS A 280 4.81 10.17 28.84
C LYS A 280 4.07 9.80 30.13
N TYR A 281 2.74 9.79 30.10
CA TYR A 281 1.93 9.34 31.23
C TYR A 281 1.78 7.82 31.17
N LEU A 282 2.29 7.12 32.17
CA LEU A 282 2.00 5.70 32.39
C LEU A 282 0.86 5.61 33.43
N TYR A 283 -0.18 4.86 33.08
CA TYR A 283 -1.28 4.54 33.99
C TYR A 283 -1.02 3.17 34.61
N THR A 284 -0.75 3.12 35.90
CA THR A 284 -0.63 1.87 36.65
C THR A 284 -1.94 1.59 37.37
N LYS A 285 -2.53 0.42 37.11
CA LYS A 285 -3.72 -0.08 37.82
C LYS A 285 -3.26 -0.82 39.07
N LYS A 286 -3.68 -0.39 40.26
CA LYS A 286 -3.43 -1.11 41.51
C LYS A 286 -4.78 -1.47 42.14
N VAL A 287 -5.00 -2.76 42.39
CA VAL A 287 -6.19 -3.23 43.11
C VAL A 287 -5.98 -2.95 44.60
N VAL A 288 -6.90 -2.20 45.22
CA VAL A 288 -6.85 -1.87 46.64
C VAL A 288 -8.02 -2.57 47.33
N THR A 289 -7.68 -3.41 48.30
CA THR A 289 -8.66 -4.15 49.10
C THR A 289 -8.75 -3.51 50.47
N LYS A 290 -9.93 -3.01 50.84
CA LYS A 290 -10.20 -2.51 52.21
C LYS A 290 -11.17 -3.45 52.92
N LYS A 291 -10.80 -3.85 54.13
CA LYS A 291 -11.68 -4.60 55.04
C LYS A 291 -12.39 -3.60 55.94
N LYS A 292 -13.71 -3.53 55.89
CA LYS A 292 -14.52 -2.75 56.85
C LYS A 292 -15.21 -3.71 57.81
N VAL A 293 -15.17 -3.38 59.10
CA VAL A 293 -15.84 -4.10 60.17
C VAL A 293 -17.08 -3.30 60.53
N TYR A 294 -18.24 -3.96 60.53
CA TYR A 294 -19.50 -3.35 60.92
C TYR A 294 -19.99 -3.98 62.21
N TYR A 295 -20.58 -3.16 63.07
CA TYR A 295 -21.26 -3.58 64.28
C TYR A 295 -22.71 -3.16 64.12
N TYR A 296 -23.64 -4.11 64.24
CA TYR A 296 -25.04 -3.76 64.41
C TYR A 296 -25.54 -4.38 65.70
N LYS A 297 -26.35 -3.61 66.42
CA LYS A 297 -26.93 -3.98 67.71
C LYS A 297 -28.31 -4.56 67.43
N ASN A 298 -28.52 -5.83 67.77
CA ASN A 298 -29.85 -6.40 67.85
C ASN A 298 -30.04 -6.98 69.27
N HIS A 299 -31.22 -6.73 69.83
CA HIS A 299 -31.63 -6.90 71.23
C HIS A 299 -30.78 -7.87 72.08
N HIS A 300 -29.69 -7.33 72.68
CA HIS A 300 -28.82 -7.89 73.73
C HIS A 300 -27.53 -8.66 73.37
N ARG A 301 -27.08 -8.76 72.11
CA ARG A 301 -25.68 -9.17 71.80
C ARG A 301 -25.08 -8.46 70.59
N TYR A 302 -23.78 -8.10 70.65
CA TYR A 302 -23.02 -7.57 69.51
C TYR A 302 -22.47 -8.72 68.67
N VAL A 303 -22.90 -8.83 67.40
CA VAL A 303 -22.32 -9.78 66.44
C VAL A 303 -21.41 -9.03 65.47
N LYS A 304 -20.13 -9.41 65.42
CA LYS A 304 -19.10 -8.82 64.56
C LYS A 304 -19.04 -9.59 63.24
N TYR A 305 -19.23 -8.91 62.11
CA TYR A 305 -18.92 -9.49 60.80
C TYR A 305 -18.02 -8.58 59.98
N LYS A 306 -17.09 -9.20 59.22
CA LYS A 306 -16.09 -8.50 58.40
C LYS A 306 -16.52 -8.58 56.93
N LYS A 307 -16.73 -7.44 56.27
CA LYS A 307 -16.98 -7.38 54.82
C LYS A 307 -15.72 -6.87 54.12
N VAL A 308 -15.25 -7.60 53.11
CA VAL A 308 -14.09 -7.23 52.29
C VAL A 308 -14.61 -6.55 51.03
N ILE A 309 -14.16 -5.34 50.75
CA ILE A 309 -14.51 -4.60 49.53
C ILE A 309 -13.22 -4.31 48.76
N SER A 310 -13.14 -4.80 47.53
CA SER A 310 -12.03 -4.57 46.61
C SER A 310 -12.44 -3.59 45.53
N TYR A 311 -11.61 -2.60 45.25
CA TYR A 311 -11.81 -1.70 44.12
C TYR A 311 -10.48 -1.37 43.44
N VAL A 312 -10.53 -1.10 42.14
CA VAL A 312 -9.35 -0.77 41.33
C VAL A 312 -9.09 0.73 41.44
N LYS A 313 -7.91 1.12 41.90
CA LYS A 313 -7.48 2.52 41.91
C LYS A 313 -6.42 2.72 40.82
N VAL A 314 -6.70 3.61 39.87
CA VAL A 314 -5.80 3.95 38.78
C VAL A 314 -4.95 5.14 39.21
N TYR A 315 -3.63 5.00 39.15
CA TYR A 315 -2.70 6.07 39.49
C TYR A 315 -2.01 6.57 38.23
N LYS A 316 -1.89 7.90 38.13
CA LYS A 316 -1.12 8.58 37.08
C LYS A 316 0.28 8.82 37.63
N THR A 317 1.27 8.07 37.15
CA THR A 317 2.67 8.26 37.59
C THR A 317 3.45 8.95 36.50
N ILE A 318 4.14 10.04 36.86
CA ILE A 318 5.05 10.76 35.97
C ILE A 318 6.45 10.19 36.19
N LYS A 319 6.99 9.46 35.23
CA LYS A 319 8.43 9.15 35.22
C LYS A 319 9.14 10.17 34.35
N VAL A 320 10.05 10.91 34.98
CA VAL A 320 11.06 11.69 34.26
C VAL A 320 12.21 10.74 34.01
N ARG A 321 12.55 10.49 32.74
CA ARG A 321 13.80 9.80 32.38
C ARG A 321 14.87 10.89 32.41
N VAL A 322 15.78 10.79 33.37
CA VAL A 322 17.05 11.54 33.38
C VAL A 322 18.00 10.81 32.44
#